data_AF-A0AAW2Q7T9-F1
#
_entry.id   AF-A0AAW2Q7T9-F1
#
_cell.length_a   1.000
_cell.length_b   1.000
_cell.length_c   1.000
_cell.angle_alpha   90.00
_cell.angle_beta   90.00
_cell.angle_gamma   90.00
#
_symmetry.space_group_name_H-M   'P 1'
#
loop_
_entity.id
_entity.type
_entity.pdbx_description
1 polymer ?
#
loop_
_entity_poly.entity_id
_entity_poly.type
_entity_poly.pdbx_seq_one_letter_code
_entity_poly.pdbx_strand_id
1 'polypeptide(L)'
;MRTQPLSATSYSFSSPITLLPFTHSLTVRPPPTFSLSFPVVVSRTLSTNSAKSSTLRLQATSSSSPSPMIEKETPETQKPPTFLRETDGSTSSSTNSVRARFEKMIRDAQDSVCSAIETVDGGGKFKEDIWSRPGGGGGISRVLQDGAVWEKAGVNVSVVYGVMPPEAYRAAKPTENGDVKPGPVPFFAAGISSVLHPKNPFAPTLHFNYRYFETDAPKDAPGAPRQWWFGGGTDLTPAYIFEEDVKHFHMVQKSACDKFNSDFYPQFKKWCDDYFYIKVWLLQSALYLISSWGETWSRGIFFDDLNAYDQEMLLSFATECANSVIPAYIPIIERRKDMPFTDRHKAWQQLRRGRYVEFNLVYDRGTTFGLKTGGRIESILVSLPLTARWEYDHQPEEGTEEWKLLDACINPKEWI
;
A
#
# COMPACT_ATOMS: atom_id res chain seq x y z
N MET A 1 -59.95 26.13 14.93
CA MET A 1 -60.54 27.25 15.68
C MET A 1 -59.43 27.98 16.42
N ARG A 2 -59.31 29.31 16.18
CA ARG A 2 -58.62 30.35 16.97
C ARG A 2 -57.08 30.20 17.18
N THR A 3 -56.22 31.05 16.59
CA THR A 3 -55.81 32.44 16.99
C THR A 3 -55.30 32.51 18.45
N GLN A 4 -54.19 33.12 18.87
CA GLN A 4 -53.06 33.90 18.30
C GLN A 4 -52.08 34.16 19.52
N PRO A 5 -51.10 35.10 19.55
CA PRO A 5 -49.71 34.87 20.00
C PRO A 5 -49.22 35.84 21.12
N LEU A 6 -47.90 36.14 21.14
CA LEU A 6 -47.15 37.22 21.83
C LEU A 6 -46.64 36.90 23.26
N SER A 7 -45.55 37.43 23.80
CA SER A 7 -44.28 38.04 23.34
C SER A 7 -43.51 38.44 24.61
N ALA A 8 -42.19 38.33 24.58
CA ALA A 8 -41.16 39.13 25.29
C ALA A 8 -41.34 39.55 26.77
N THR A 9 -40.33 39.24 27.60
CA THR A 9 -39.76 40.21 28.54
C THR A 9 -38.34 39.83 28.93
N SER A 10 -37.41 40.76 28.69
CA SER A 10 -36.03 40.85 29.18
C SER A 10 -36.00 41.31 30.64
N TYR A 11 -35.02 40.87 31.44
CA TYR A 11 -34.32 41.72 32.41
C TYR A 11 -32.94 41.15 32.77
N SER A 12 -31.98 42.07 32.76
CA SER A 12 -30.57 42.03 33.13
C SER A 12 -30.33 42.00 34.64
N PHE A 13 -29.22 41.43 35.12
CA PHE A 13 -28.48 41.94 36.28
C PHE A 13 -26.97 41.66 36.18
N SER A 14 -26.22 42.51 36.86
CA SER A 14 -24.85 42.98 36.70
C SER A 14 -23.74 42.21 37.45
N SER A 15 -22.52 42.32 36.90
CA SER A 15 -21.11 42.29 37.39
C SER A 15 -20.80 42.37 38.92
N PRO A 16 -19.52 42.30 39.40
CA PRO A 16 -18.21 42.01 38.76
C PRO A 16 -17.31 41.02 39.57
N ILE A 17 -16.23 40.45 38.97
CA ILE A 17 -15.07 39.95 39.73
C ILE A 17 -13.75 40.34 39.07
N THR A 18 -12.85 40.78 39.94
CA THR A 18 -11.63 41.57 39.79
C THR A 18 -10.41 40.78 39.32
N LEU A 19 -9.56 41.42 38.50
CA LEU A 19 -8.20 41.03 38.14
C LEU A 19 -7.19 41.38 39.26
N LEU A 20 -6.28 40.44 39.59
CA LEU A 20 -4.99 40.74 40.21
C LEU A 20 -3.88 39.87 39.57
N PRO A 21 -2.64 40.40 39.42
CA PRO A 21 -1.60 39.82 38.58
C PRO A 21 -0.67 38.88 39.35
N PHE A 22 -0.29 37.75 38.74
CA PHE A 22 0.87 36.97 39.19
C PHE A 22 2.06 37.25 38.30
N THR A 23 3.04 37.93 38.87
CA THR A 23 4.40 38.09 38.35
C THR A 23 5.21 36.82 38.67
N HIS A 24 5.71 36.14 37.64
CA HIS A 24 6.80 35.19 37.81
C HIS A 24 7.98 35.61 36.95
N SER A 25 9.05 35.93 37.66
CA SER A 25 10.35 36.35 37.14
C SER A 25 11.07 35.16 36.49
N LEU A 26 11.52 35.39 35.26
CA LEU A 26 12.37 34.51 34.49
C LEU A 26 13.76 34.43 35.14
N THR A 27 14.11 33.26 35.67
CA THR A 27 15.51 32.92 35.98
C THR A 27 16.04 31.98 34.91
N VAL A 28 16.84 32.55 33.99
CA VAL A 28 17.58 31.84 32.96
C VAL A 28 18.71 31.06 33.63
N ARG A 29 18.62 29.72 33.63
CA ARG A 29 19.77 28.84 33.93
C ARG A 29 20.55 28.57 32.63
N PRO A 30 21.88 28.70 32.62
CA PRO A 30 22.69 28.32 31.46
C PRO A 30 22.71 26.79 31.30
N PRO A 31 22.81 26.28 30.06
CA PRO A 31 22.85 24.83 29.81
C PRO A 31 24.18 24.21 30.30
N PRO A 32 24.19 22.93 30.70
CA PRO A 32 25.41 22.25 31.10
C PRO A 32 26.33 22.01 29.89
N THR A 33 27.59 22.40 30.02
CA THR A 33 28.68 22.09 29.09
C THR A 33 29.07 20.62 29.22
N PHE A 34 28.80 19.82 28.18
CA PHE A 34 29.37 18.48 28.06
C PHE A 34 30.71 18.54 27.32
N SER A 35 31.82 18.28 28.01
CA SER A 35 33.13 18.10 27.40
C SER A 35 33.32 16.64 26.96
N LEU A 36 33.33 16.38 25.66
CA LEU A 36 33.73 15.09 25.10
C LEU A 36 35.26 14.98 25.14
N SER A 37 35.77 14.14 26.03
CA SER A 37 37.19 13.79 26.11
C SER A 37 37.44 12.57 25.24
N PHE A 38 38.06 12.74 24.07
CA PHE A 38 38.56 11.63 23.26
C PHE A 38 39.99 11.28 23.72
N PRO A 39 40.30 10.03 24.10
CA PRO A 39 41.69 9.65 24.31
C PRO A 39 42.40 9.50 22.96
N VAL A 40 43.38 10.36 22.73
CA VAL A 40 44.37 10.25 21.66
C VAL A 40 45.24 9.01 21.94
N VAL A 41 45.14 7.98 21.11
CA VAL A 41 46.09 6.85 21.15
C VAL A 41 47.30 7.21 20.30
N VAL A 42 48.40 7.49 21.01
CA VAL A 42 49.74 7.71 20.48
C VAL A 42 50.28 6.40 19.90
N SER A 43 50.70 6.42 18.63
CA SER A 43 51.49 5.36 18.01
C SER A 43 52.83 5.21 18.74
N ARG A 44 53.11 4.02 19.26
CA ARG A 44 54.46 3.57 19.61
C ARG A 44 54.83 2.38 18.74
N THR A 45 55.79 2.62 17.85
CA THR A 45 56.62 1.59 17.21
C THR A 45 57.56 0.99 18.25
N LEU A 46 57.70 -0.34 18.26
CA LEU A 46 58.99 -1.04 18.48
C LEU A 46 58.87 -2.58 18.29
N SER A 47 59.61 -3.04 17.29
CA SER A 47 60.51 -4.22 17.24
C SER A 47 60.02 -5.64 17.61
N THR A 48 60.07 -6.45 16.55
CA THR A 48 60.31 -7.91 16.42
C THR A 48 60.62 -8.74 17.66
N ASN A 49 59.92 -9.89 17.77
CA ASN A 49 60.58 -11.15 18.08
C ASN A 49 59.84 -12.37 17.50
N SER A 50 60.64 -13.28 16.97
CA SER A 50 60.28 -14.54 16.30
C SER A 50 59.94 -15.64 17.30
N ALA A 51 58.82 -16.36 17.11
CA ALA A 51 58.65 -17.73 17.60
C ALA A 51 57.50 -18.48 16.90
N LYS A 52 57.88 -19.34 15.94
CA LYS A 52 57.38 -20.71 15.63
C LYS A 52 55.88 -21.03 15.79
N SER A 53 55.23 -21.10 14.62
CA SER A 53 54.38 -22.17 14.08
C SER A 53 53.73 -23.19 15.03
N SER A 54 52.39 -23.12 15.09
CA SER A 54 51.52 -24.30 15.16
C SER A 54 50.26 -24.05 14.32
N THR A 55 50.20 -24.65 13.13
CA THR A 55 49.05 -24.64 12.21
C THR A 55 47.85 -25.35 12.82
N LEU A 56 46.83 -24.60 13.24
CA LEU A 56 45.45 -25.08 13.37
C LEU A 56 44.72 -24.75 12.06
N ARG A 57 44.59 -25.75 11.18
CA ARG A 57 43.67 -25.69 10.02
C ARG A 57 42.24 -25.70 10.56
N LEU A 58 41.62 -24.53 10.68
CA LEU A 58 40.17 -24.42 10.64
C LEU A 58 39.73 -24.68 9.19
N GLN A 59 39.21 -25.88 8.93
CA GLN A 59 38.40 -26.14 7.75
C GLN A 59 37.16 -25.25 7.83
N ALA A 60 37.19 -24.14 7.11
CA ALA A 60 35.97 -23.41 6.79
C ALA A 60 35.15 -24.31 5.85
N THR A 61 34.18 -25.02 6.40
CA THR A 61 33.09 -25.59 5.61
C THR A 61 32.31 -24.40 5.05
N SER A 62 32.59 -24.04 3.79
CA SER A 62 31.75 -23.13 3.03
C SER A 62 30.41 -23.82 2.77
N SER A 63 29.49 -23.73 3.73
CA SER A 63 28.07 -23.95 3.47
C SER A 63 27.59 -22.75 2.66
N SER A 64 27.81 -22.79 1.35
CA SER A 64 27.11 -21.93 0.41
C SER A 64 25.64 -22.33 0.45
N SER A 65 24.88 -21.73 1.37
CA SER A 65 23.44 -21.65 1.24
C SER A 65 23.17 -21.02 -0.13
N PRO A 66 22.45 -21.70 -1.04
CA PRO A 66 22.14 -21.11 -2.33
C PRO A 66 21.32 -19.85 -2.04
N SER A 67 21.83 -18.69 -2.45
CA SER A 67 20.98 -17.51 -2.62
C SER A 67 19.79 -17.92 -3.48
N PRO A 68 18.55 -17.50 -3.17
CA PRO A 68 17.41 -17.82 -4.01
C PRO A 68 17.75 -17.33 -5.42
N MET A 69 17.98 -18.28 -6.33
CA MET A 69 18.20 -17.95 -7.73
C MET A 69 16.91 -17.26 -8.19
N ILE A 70 17.03 -16.03 -8.66
CA ILE A 70 15.93 -15.33 -9.33
C ILE A 70 15.55 -16.22 -10.51
N GLU A 71 14.42 -16.92 -10.41
CA GLU A 71 13.87 -17.69 -11.52
C GLU A 71 13.43 -16.69 -12.59
N LYS A 72 14.22 -16.59 -13.65
CA LYS A 72 13.95 -15.64 -14.74
C LYS A 72 12.67 -16.06 -15.46
N GLU A 73 11.69 -15.18 -15.45
CA GLU A 73 10.43 -15.34 -16.17
C GLU A 73 10.66 -15.37 -17.69
N THR A 74 9.73 -16.02 -18.40
CA THR A 74 9.76 -16.16 -19.85
C THR A 74 8.68 -15.27 -20.46
N PRO A 75 9.01 -14.32 -21.34
CA PRO A 75 8.02 -13.57 -22.10
C PRO A 75 7.22 -14.50 -23.01
N GLU A 76 5.91 -14.29 -23.05
CA GLU A 76 4.97 -15.05 -23.87
C GLU A 76 4.44 -14.19 -25.01
N THR A 77 4.35 -14.77 -26.21
CA THR A 77 3.85 -14.03 -27.39
C THR A 77 2.33 -13.92 -27.44
N GLN A 78 1.61 -14.80 -26.74
CA GLN A 78 0.15 -14.87 -26.78
C GLN A 78 -0.44 -15.06 -25.39
N LYS A 79 -1.59 -14.44 -25.14
CA LYS A 79 -2.33 -14.53 -23.87
C LYS A 79 -2.94 -15.94 -23.78
N PRO A 80 -2.54 -16.78 -22.81
CA PRO A 80 -3.17 -18.08 -22.66
C PRO A 80 -4.62 -17.92 -22.17
N PRO A 81 -5.51 -18.89 -22.49
CA PRO A 81 -6.91 -18.86 -22.05
C PRO A 81 -7.05 -18.85 -20.52
N THR A 82 -6.10 -19.48 -19.83
CA THR A 82 -5.97 -19.50 -18.37
C THR A 82 -4.50 -19.66 -18.00
N PHE A 83 -4.10 -19.12 -16.85
CA PHE A 83 -2.79 -19.39 -16.25
C PHE A 83 -2.82 -20.54 -15.24
N LEU A 84 -3.99 -21.09 -14.92
CA LEU A 84 -4.15 -22.19 -13.96
C LEU A 84 -3.37 -23.44 -14.38
N ARG A 85 -3.10 -24.31 -13.40
CA ARG A 85 -2.57 -25.67 -13.67
C ARG A 85 -3.58 -26.45 -14.51
N GLU A 86 -3.10 -27.39 -15.32
CA GLU A 86 -3.98 -28.27 -16.11
C GLU A 86 -5.02 -28.98 -15.24
N THR A 87 -4.63 -29.46 -14.05
CA THR A 87 -5.53 -30.10 -13.08
C THR A 87 -6.65 -29.19 -12.57
N ASP A 88 -6.42 -27.88 -12.58
CA ASP A 88 -7.38 -26.86 -12.17
C ASP A 88 -8.23 -26.35 -13.36
N GLY A 89 -7.86 -26.69 -14.60
CA GLY A 89 -8.49 -26.20 -15.84
C GLY A 89 -9.25 -27.25 -16.67
N SER A 90 -9.04 -28.56 -16.46
CA SER A 90 -9.44 -29.61 -17.42
C SER A 90 -10.72 -30.39 -17.11
N THR A 91 -11.45 -30.10 -16.03
CA THR A 91 -12.71 -30.81 -15.70
C THR A 91 -13.89 -29.84 -15.67
N SER A 92 -15.09 -30.28 -16.05
CA SER A 92 -16.29 -29.41 -16.03
C SER A 92 -16.65 -28.88 -14.64
N SER A 93 -16.09 -29.46 -13.56
CA SER A 93 -16.17 -28.90 -12.21
C SER A 93 -15.07 -27.89 -11.89
N SER A 94 -13.97 -27.86 -12.66
CA SER A 94 -12.80 -26.99 -12.39
C SER A 94 -12.98 -25.57 -12.93
N THR A 95 -13.77 -25.39 -14.00
CA THR A 95 -14.21 -24.08 -14.51
C THR A 95 -15.10 -23.31 -13.53
N ASN A 96 -15.74 -24.01 -12.59
CA ASN A 96 -16.55 -23.41 -11.51
C ASN A 96 -15.77 -23.26 -10.18
N SER A 97 -14.49 -23.61 -10.13
CA SER A 97 -13.70 -23.41 -8.90
C SER A 97 -13.57 -21.92 -8.55
N VAL A 98 -13.34 -21.62 -7.27
CA VAL A 98 -13.06 -20.23 -6.82
C VAL A 98 -11.81 -19.70 -7.51
N ARG A 99 -10.79 -20.54 -7.77
CA ARG A 99 -9.58 -20.16 -8.51
C ARG A 99 -9.88 -19.69 -9.93
N ALA A 100 -10.65 -20.48 -10.68
CA ALA A 100 -11.02 -20.15 -12.06
C ALA A 100 -11.91 -18.90 -12.14
N ARG A 101 -12.89 -18.78 -11.24
CA ARG A 101 -13.76 -17.60 -11.19
C ARG A 101 -13.01 -16.35 -10.74
N PHE A 102 -12.08 -16.47 -9.80
CA PHE A 102 -11.25 -15.35 -9.38
C PHE A 102 -10.27 -14.91 -10.47
N GLU A 103 -9.60 -15.84 -11.16
CA GLU A 103 -8.76 -15.50 -12.32
C GLU A 103 -9.57 -14.77 -13.39
N LYS A 104 -10.76 -15.28 -13.73
CA LYS A 104 -11.64 -14.64 -14.71
C LYS A 104 -11.98 -13.20 -14.26
N MET A 105 -12.40 -13.04 -13.00
CA MET A 105 -12.74 -11.73 -12.44
C MET A 105 -11.59 -10.73 -12.54
N ILE A 106 -10.37 -11.10 -12.14
CA ILE A 106 -9.23 -10.16 -12.18
C ILE A 106 -8.80 -9.80 -13.61
N ARG A 107 -8.95 -10.72 -14.57
CA ARG A 107 -8.71 -10.45 -16.00
C ARG A 107 -9.76 -9.51 -16.58
N ASP A 108 -11.03 -9.75 -16.29
CA ASP A 108 -12.14 -8.89 -16.72
C ASP A 108 -12.01 -7.48 -16.11
N ALA A 109 -11.59 -7.39 -14.84
CA ALA A 109 -11.31 -6.13 -14.16
C ALA A 109 -10.13 -5.39 -14.81
N GLN A 110 -9.04 -6.09 -15.16
CA GLN A 110 -7.90 -5.50 -15.88
C GLN A 110 -8.34 -4.93 -17.23
N ASP A 111 -9.12 -5.69 -18.01
CA ASP A 111 -9.66 -5.24 -19.31
C ASP A 111 -10.54 -4.00 -19.15
N SER A 112 -11.47 -4.02 -18.20
CA SER A 112 -12.41 -2.91 -17.95
C SER A 112 -11.69 -1.64 -17.47
N VAL A 113 -10.77 -1.77 -16.51
CA VAL A 113 -10.01 -0.64 -15.97
C VAL A 113 -9.09 -0.05 -17.04
N CYS A 114 -8.37 -0.88 -17.79
CA CYS A 114 -7.50 -0.37 -18.87
C CYS A 114 -8.32 0.36 -19.94
N SER A 115 -9.46 -0.20 -20.36
CA SER A 115 -10.33 0.46 -21.34
C SER A 115 -10.85 1.81 -20.85
N ALA A 116 -11.25 1.90 -19.58
CA ALA A 116 -11.71 3.16 -18.99
C ALA A 116 -10.59 4.21 -18.96
N ILE A 117 -9.37 3.81 -18.54
CA ILE A 117 -8.20 4.69 -18.52
C ILE A 117 -7.85 5.18 -19.92
N GLU A 118 -7.74 4.29 -20.91
CA GLU A 118 -7.41 4.69 -22.29
C GLU A 118 -8.46 5.64 -22.89
N THR A 119 -9.73 5.44 -22.55
CA THR A 119 -10.84 6.31 -23.01
C THR A 119 -10.66 7.73 -22.49
N VAL A 120 -10.36 7.89 -21.20
CA VAL A 120 -10.17 9.20 -20.57
C VAL A 120 -8.83 9.83 -20.99
N ASP A 121 -7.80 9.03 -21.29
CA ASP A 121 -6.50 9.53 -21.74
C ASP A 121 -6.58 10.09 -23.17
N GLY A 122 -7.53 9.62 -23.98
CA GLY A 122 -7.82 10.18 -25.30
C GLY A 122 -6.75 9.91 -26.37
N GLY A 123 -5.87 8.92 -26.16
CA GLY A 123 -4.86 8.55 -27.14
C GLY A 123 -3.76 7.60 -26.63
N GLY A 124 -3.48 7.59 -25.33
CA GLY A 124 -2.56 6.64 -24.73
C GLY A 124 -3.05 5.20 -24.83
N LYS A 125 -2.11 4.27 -25.00
CA LYS A 125 -2.38 2.83 -25.06
C LYS A 125 -1.50 2.09 -24.07
N PHE A 126 -2.08 1.10 -23.39
CA PHE A 126 -1.30 0.20 -22.56
C PHE A 126 -0.42 -0.68 -23.42
N LYS A 127 0.88 -0.72 -23.11
CA LYS A 127 1.78 -1.77 -23.57
C LYS A 127 1.53 -3.01 -22.71
N GLU A 128 1.10 -4.08 -23.35
CA GLU A 128 0.90 -5.39 -22.73
C GLU A 128 2.19 -6.22 -22.79
N ASP A 129 2.55 -6.83 -21.66
CA ASP A 129 3.63 -7.80 -21.53
C ASP A 129 3.11 -9.03 -20.78
N ILE A 130 3.13 -10.17 -21.47
CA ILE A 130 2.61 -11.45 -20.98
C ILE A 130 3.82 -12.29 -20.63
N TRP A 131 3.77 -12.95 -19.47
CA TRP A 131 4.92 -13.71 -18.99
C TRP A 131 4.49 -14.95 -18.24
N SER A 132 5.34 -15.97 -18.26
CA SER A 132 5.24 -17.20 -17.49
C SER A 132 6.44 -17.36 -16.57
N ARG A 133 6.31 -18.18 -15.52
CA ARG A 133 7.41 -18.45 -14.58
C ARG A 133 7.75 -19.94 -14.50
N PRO A 134 9.03 -20.33 -14.31
CA PRO A 134 9.42 -21.74 -14.19
C PRO A 134 8.70 -22.48 -13.06
N GLY A 135 8.52 -21.84 -11.90
CA GLY A 135 7.76 -22.39 -10.77
C GLY A 135 6.26 -22.58 -10.99
N GLY A 136 5.71 -22.19 -12.15
CA GLY A 136 4.31 -22.40 -12.55
C GLY A 136 3.42 -21.15 -12.45
N GLY A 137 2.58 -20.96 -13.46
CA GLY A 137 1.73 -19.78 -13.62
C GLY A 137 2.39 -18.66 -14.43
N GLY A 138 1.92 -17.43 -14.26
CA GLY A 138 2.35 -16.28 -15.05
C GLY A 138 1.56 -15.01 -14.72
N GLY A 139 1.58 -14.06 -15.65
CA GLY A 139 0.86 -12.81 -15.50
C GLY A 139 0.78 -11.99 -16.78
N ILE A 140 0.02 -10.90 -16.67
CA ILE A 140 -0.16 -9.89 -17.71
C ILE A 140 0.12 -8.54 -17.07
N SER A 141 1.21 -7.90 -17.47
CA SER A 141 1.52 -6.54 -17.09
C SER A 141 1.07 -5.58 -18.18
N ARG A 142 0.26 -4.59 -17.82
CA ARG A 142 -0.13 -3.51 -18.72
C ARG A 142 0.41 -2.20 -18.19
N VAL A 143 1.23 -1.51 -19.00
CA VAL A 143 1.83 -0.22 -18.63
C VAL A 143 1.51 0.83 -19.69
N LEU A 144 0.89 1.92 -19.27
CA LEU A 144 0.76 3.15 -20.05
C LEU A 144 1.72 4.18 -19.44
N GLN A 145 2.53 4.80 -20.28
CA GLN A 145 3.49 5.82 -19.86
C GLN A 145 3.45 6.99 -20.82
N ASP A 146 3.66 8.19 -20.31
CA ASP A 146 3.68 9.44 -21.08
C ASP A 146 2.36 9.69 -21.84
N GLY A 147 1.23 9.33 -21.22
CA GLY A 147 -0.12 9.64 -21.70
C GLY A 147 -0.50 11.10 -21.51
N ALA A 148 -1.65 11.49 -22.05
CA ALA A 148 -2.14 12.86 -21.96
C ALA A 148 -2.60 13.20 -20.54
N VAL A 149 -3.27 12.25 -19.87
CA VAL A 149 -3.82 12.37 -18.53
C VAL A 149 -2.96 11.62 -17.52
N TRP A 150 -2.53 10.40 -17.85
CA TRP A 150 -1.64 9.61 -16.99
C TRP A 150 -0.19 9.74 -17.39
N GLU A 151 0.65 10.18 -16.46
CA GLU A 151 2.09 10.20 -16.66
C GLU A 151 2.66 8.77 -16.61
N LYS A 152 2.12 7.94 -15.71
CA LYS A 152 2.39 6.50 -15.64
C LYS A 152 1.19 5.79 -15.03
N ALA A 153 0.79 4.67 -15.62
CA ALA A 153 -0.29 3.81 -15.14
C ALA A 153 0.12 2.35 -15.35
N GLY A 154 0.05 1.55 -14.29
CA GLY A 154 0.30 0.11 -14.33
C GLY A 154 -0.90 -0.66 -13.83
N VAL A 155 -1.38 -1.65 -14.59
CA VAL A 155 -2.44 -2.59 -14.18
C VAL A 155 -1.95 -4.00 -14.43
N ASN A 156 -1.57 -4.71 -13.36
CA ASN A 156 -0.94 -6.02 -13.43
C ASN A 156 -1.88 -7.11 -12.92
N VAL A 157 -1.97 -8.20 -13.67
CA VAL A 157 -2.58 -9.46 -13.24
C VAL A 157 -1.49 -10.50 -13.08
N SER A 158 -1.55 -11.25 -11.99
CA SER A 158 -0.67 -12.40 -11.75
C SER A 158 -1.48 -13.58 -11.25
N VAL A 159 -1.18 -14.77 -11.76
CA VAL A 159 -1.75 -16.04 -11.31
C VAL A 159 -0.57 -17.01 -11.19
N VAL A 160 -0.17 -17.28 -9.96
CA VAL A 160 1.04 -18.02 -9.64
C VAL A 160 0.74 -19.15 -8.69
N TYR A 161 1.46 -20.25 -8.84
CA TYR A 161 1.33 -21.40 -7.97
C TYR A 161 2.65 -22.13 -7.89
N GLY A 162 2.88 -22.87 -6.82
CA GLY A 162 4.16 -23.57 -6.63
C GLY A 162 4.18 -24.28 -5.30
N VAL A 163 5.36 -24.43 -4.71
CA VAL A 163 5.56 -24.94 -3.35
C VAL A 163 6.06 -23.80 -2.48
N MET A 164 5.48 -23.62 -1.29
CA MET A 164 5.89 -22.56 -0.38
C MET A 164 7.36 -22.75 0.05
N PRO A 165 8.18 -21.67 0.05
CA PRO A 165 9.51 -21.74 0.65
C PRO A 165 9.42 -22.15 2.13
N PRO A 166 10.31 -23.03 2.63
CA PRO A 166 10.29 -23.46 4.04
C PRO A 166 10.37 -22.32 5.06
N GLU A 167 10.86 -21.15 4.66
CA GLU A 167 10.95 -19.93 5.48
C GLU A 167 9.63 -19.15 5.52
N ALA A 168 8.89 -19.09 4.41
CA ALA A 168 7.59 -18.42 4.32
C ALA A 168 6.55 -19.13 5.20
N TYR A 169 6.59 -20.46 5.26
CA TYR A 169 5.75 -21.24 6.17
C TYR A 169 6.05 -20.95 7.65
N ARG A 170 7.34 -20.90 8.03
CA ARG A 170 7.76 -20.64 9.42
C ARG A 170 7.35 -19.26 9.94
N ALA A 171 7.21 -18.29 9.03
CA ALA A 171 6.70 -16.96 9.36
C ALA A 171 5.17 -16.91 9.47
N ALA A 172 4.44 -17.81 8.80
CA ALA A 172 2.97 -17.81 8.77
C ALA A 172 2.32 -18.38 10.04
N LYS A 173 2.93 -19.38 10.70
CA LYS A 173 2.56 -19.83 12.05
C LYS A 173 3.77 -20.42 12.80
N PRO A 174 4.09 -19.94 14.02
CA PRO A 174 4.97 -20.69 14.92
C PRO A 174 4.21 -21.92 15.38
N THR A 175 4.63 -23.12 14.97
CA THR A 175 4.11 -24.35 15.56
C THR A 175 4.63 -24.48 16.99
N GLU A 176 3.74 -24.60 17.97
CA GLU A 176 4.09 -24.84 19.39
C GLU A 176 4.84 -26.17 19.61
N ASN A 177 4.84 -27.08 18.64
CA ASN A 177 5.58 -28.34 18.68
C ASN A 177 6.62 -28.40 17.54
N GLY A 178 7.89 -28.20 17.89
CA GLY A 178 9.02 -28.03 16.97
C GLY A 178 9.52 -29.28 16.22
N ASP A 179 8.80 -30.42 16.25
CA ASP A 179 9.32 -31.71 15.75
C ASP A 179 8.68 -32.22 14.45
N VAL A 180 7.63 -31.58 13.92
CA VAL A 180 7.03 -31.99 12.64
C VAL A 180 7.49 -31.03 11.55
N LYS A 181 8.43 -31.48 10.69
CA LYS A 181 8.72 -30.79 9.43
C LYS A 181 7.52 -31.01 8.49
N PRO A 182 6.71 -29.99 8.18
CA PRO A 182 5.68 -30.14 7.17
C PRO A 182 6.35 -30.48 5.84
N GLY A 183 5.76 -31.40 5.08
CA GLY A 183 6.18 -31.66 3.69
C GLY A 183 6.01 -30.42 2.81
N PRO A 184 6.39 -30.48 1.52
CA PRO A 184 6.16 -29.39 0.58
C PRO A 184 4.68 -28.99 0.59
N VAL A 185 4.37 -27.74 0.93
CA VAL A 185 2.99 -27.21 0.93
C VAL A 185 2.77 -26.47 -0.38
N PRO A 186 1.98 -27.02 -1.31
CA PRO A 186 1.71 -26.31 -2.54
C PRO A 186 0.78 -25.13 -2.28
N PHE A 187 0.96 -24.05 -3.03
CA PHE A 187 0.14 -22.84 -2.92
C PHE A 187 -0.34 -22.37 -4.28
N PHE A 188 -1.41 -21.58 -4.22
CA PHE A 188 -2.00 -20.80 -5.29
C PHE A 188 -2.14 -19.36 -4.81
N ALA A 189 -1.75 -18.40 -5.65
CA ALA A 189 -1.99 -16.98 -5.43
C ALA A 189 -2.36 -16.31 -6.75
N ALA A 190 -3.47 -15.59 -6.76
CA ALA A 190 -3.87 -14.78 -7.90
C ALA A 190 -4.24 -13.37 -7.43
N GLY A 191 -4.04 -12.38 -8.29
CA GLY A 191 -4.46 -11.03 -7.97
C GLY A 191 -4.30 -10.04 -9.12
N ILE A 192 -5.04 -8.94 -8.99
CA ILE A 192 -4.86 -7.71 -9.75
C ILE A 192 -4.26 -6.66 -8.82
N SER A 193 -3.27 -5.92 -9.33
CA SER A 193 -2.64 -4.81 -8.62
C SER A 193 -2.43 -3.66 -9.58
N SER A 194 -2.73 -2.45 -9.15
CA SER A 194 -2.67 -1.27 -10.01
C SER A 194 -2.20 -0.04 -9.25
N VAL A 195 -1.41 0.78 -9.92
CA VAL A 195 -1.07 2.14 -9.47
C VAL A 195 -1.17 3.08 -10.66
N LEU A 196 -1.88 4.19 -10.46
CA LEU A 196 -2.19 5.16 -11.49
C LEU A 196 -1.69 6.54 -11.04
N HIS A 197 -0.75 7.13 -11.78
CA HIS A 197 -0.18 8.44 -11.49
C HIS A 197 -0.59 9.46 -12.57
N PRO A 198 -1.62 10.29 -12.31
CA PRO A 198 -1.98 11.37 -13.21
C PRO A 198 -0.86 12.40 -13.36
N LYS A 199 -0.82 13.03 -14.53
CA LYS A 199 0.09 14.12 -14.86
C LYS A 199 -0.28 15.41 -14.15
N ASN A 200 -1.58 15.71 -14.04
CA ASN A 200 -2.11 16.91 -13.39
C ASN A 200 -2.03 16.80 -11.86
N PRO A 201 -1.42 17.76 -11.13
CA PRO A 201 -1.34 17.76 -9.66
C PRO A 201 -2.69 17.68 -8.93
N PHE A 202 -3.76 18.16 -9.54
CA PHE A 202 -5.09 18.15 -8.95
C PHE A 202 -5.83 16.82 -9.13
N ALA A 203 -5.33 15.95 -10.03
CA ALA A 203 -5.84 14.60 -10.19
C ALA A 203 -5.07 13.63 -9.26
N PRO A 204 -5.76 12.90 -8.37
CA PRO A 204 -5.11 12.06 -7.37
C PRO A 204 -4.50 10.78 -7.96
N THR A 205 -3.40 10.33 -7.35
CA THR A 205 -2.89 8.96 -7.58
C THR A 205 -3.89 7.96 -6.99
N LEU A 206 -4.07 6.82 -7.64
CA LEU A 206 -4.89 5.72 -7.14
C LEU A 206 -4.04 4.45 -7.03
N HIS A 207 -4.25 3.70 -5.96
CA HIS A 207 -3.82 2.31 -5.86
C HIS A 207 -5.02 1.41 -5.61
N PHE A 208 -5.01 0.22 -6.23
CA PHE A 208 -5.90 -0.86 -5.82
C PHE A 208 -5.23 -2.21 -5.97
N ASN A 209 -5.62 -3.13 -5.11
CA ASN A 209 -5.18 -4.51 -5.13
C ASN A 209 -6.35 -5.42 -4.74
N TYR A 210 -6.55 -6.52 -5.44
CA TYR A 210 -7.46 -7.59 -5.01
C TYR A 210 -6.78 -8.93 -5.30
N ARG A 211 -6.64 -9.76 -4.27
CA ARG A 211 -5.90 -11.02 -4.33
C ARG A 211 -6.62 -12.12 -3.57
N TYR A 212 -6.38 -13.34 -4.03
CA TYR A 212 -6.83 -14.58 -3.41
C TYR A 212 -5.63 -15.50 -3.25
N PHE A 213 -5.50 -16.07 -2.07
CA PHE A 213 -4.47 -17.05 -1.74
C PHE A 213 -5.12 -18.33 -1.23
N GLU A 214 -4.53 -19.47 -1.57
CA GLU A 214 -4.93 -20.78 -1.07
C GLU A 214 -3.75 -21.76 -1.04
N THR A 215 -3.73 -22.65 -0.05
CA THR A 215 -2.84 -23.81 0.00
C THR A 215 -3.56 -25.08 -0.45
N ASP A 216 -2.86 -25.96 -1.16
CA ASP A 216 -3.39 -27.25 -1.65
C ASP A 216 -3.38 -28.34 -0.56
N ALA A 217 -3.36 -27.99 0.72
CA ALA A 217 -3.28 -29.00 1.78
C ALA A 217 -4.44 -30.01 1.60
N PRO A 218 -4.14 -31.31 1.40
CA PRO A 218 -5.12 -32.29 0.90
C PRO A 218 -6.30 -32.50 1.85
N LYS A 219 -6.08 -32.25 3.16
CA LYS A 219 -7.03 -32.01 4.26
C LYS A 219 -6.28 -31.21 5.32
N ASP A 220 -6.96 -30.82 6.41
CA ASP A 220 -6.25 -30.35 7.60
C ASP A 220 -5.26 -31.42 8.07
N ALA A 221 -3.98 -31.19 7.81
CA ALA A 221 -2.90 -32.06 8.25
C ALA A 221 -2.29 -31.48 9.54
N PRO A 222 -1.85 -32.31 10.49
CA PRO A 222 -1.09 -31.83 11.65
C PRO A 222 0.13 -31.03 11.18
N GLY A 223 0.15 -29.73 11.49
CA GLY A 223 1.20 -28.81 11.01
C GLY A 223 1.01 -28.25 9.60
N ALA A 224 -0.11 -28.49 8.90
CA ALA A 224 -0.41 -27.84 7.62
C ALA A 224 -1.93 -27.81 7.37
N PRO A 225 -2.69 -26.96 8.10
CA PRO A 225 -4.12 -26.81 7.83
C PRO A 225 -4.35 -26.17 6.45
N ARG A 226 -5.46 -26.51 5.78
CA ARG A 226 -5.85 -25.84 4.55
C ARG A 226 -6.15 -24.39 4.87
N GLN A 227 -5.39 -23.49 4.29
CA GLN A 227 -5.54 -22.05 4.47
C GLN A 227 -5.88 -21.40 3.15
N TRP A 228 -6.88 -20.54 3.17
CA TRP A 228 -7.23 -19.64 2.10
C TRP A 228 -7.65 -18.30 2.71
N TRP A 229 -7.48 -17.23 1.96
CA TRP A 229 -7.98 -15.90 2.33
C TRP A 229 -8.05 -14.99 1.11
N PHE A 230 -8.88 -13.96 1.24
CA PHE A 230 -8.87 -12.82 0.34
C PHE A 230 -8.11 -11.65 0.99
N GLY A 231 -7.51 -10.83 0.15
CA GLY A 231 -6.91 -9.57 0.56
C GLY A 231 -7.13 -8.53 -0.53
N GLY A 232 -7.11 -7.26 -0.17
CA GLY A 232 -7.25 -6.20 -1.14
C GLY A 232 -7.58 -4.85 -0.54
N GLY A 233 -7.95 -3.94 -1.42
CA GLY A 233 -8.22 -2.57 -1.06
C GLY A 233 -8.13 -1.65 -2.26
N THR A 234 -8.72 -0.47 -2.11
CA THR A 234 -8.56 0.65 -3.04
C THR A 234 -8.35 1.90 -2.20
N ASP A 235 -7.30 2.66 -2.51
CA ASP A 235 -6.93 3.88 -1.81
C ASP A 235 -6.52 4.98 -2.78
N LEU A 236 -6.72 6.23 -2.33
CA LEU A 236 -6.55 7.43 -3.14
C LEU A 236 -5.46 8.30 -2.48
N THR A 237 -4.59 8.89 -3.28
CA THR A 237 -3.45 9.68 -2.82
C THR A 237 -3.42 11.02 -3.56
N PRO A 238 -4.18 12.03 -3.09
CA PRO A 238 -4.18 13.36 -3.67
C PRO A 238 -2.89 14.12 -3.32
N ALA A 239 -2.43 14.98 -4.24
CA ALA A 239 -1.49 16.04 -3.89
C ALA A 239 -2.23 17.28 -3.34
N TYR A 240 -3.45 17.52 -3.79
CA TYR A 240 -4.35 18.56 -3.30
C TYR A 240 -5.70 17.95 -2.93
N ILE A 241 -6.22 18.27 -1.76
CA ILE A 241 -7.50 17.74 -1.28
C ILE A 241 -8.66 18.55 -1.85
N PHE A 242 -9.64 17.83 -2.39
CA PHE A 242 -10.97 18.33 -2.70
C PHE A 242 -11.98 17.49 -1.92
N GLU A 243 -12.76 18.11 -1.03
CA GLU A 243 -13.67 17.38 -0.14
C GLU A 243 -14.70 16.56 -0.90
N GLU A 244 -15.18 17.09 -2.02
CA GLU A 244 -16.16 16.43 -2.88
C GLU A 244 -15.60 15.16 -3.53
N ASP A 245 -14.29 15.10 -3.80
CA ASP A 245 -13.64 13.91 -4.36
C ASP A 245 -13.46 12.84 -3.29
N VAL A 246 -13.05 13.24 -2.09
CA VAL A 246 -12.89 12.33 -0.96
C VAL A 246 -14.24 11.73 -0.58
N LYS A 247 -15.28 12.56 -0.45
CA LYS A 247 -16.66 12.10 -0.20
C LYS A 247 -17.14 11.14 -1.28
N HIS A 248 -17.00 11.51 -2.56
CA HIS A 248 -17.38 10.64 -3.69
C HIS A 248 -16.71 9.28 -3.59
N PHE A 249 -15.39 9.27 -3.43
CA PHE A 249 -14.60 8.05 -3.35
C PHE A 249 -15.04 7.15 -2.20
N HIS A 250 -15.13 7.71 -0.98
CA HIS A 250 -15.52 6.96 0.21
C HIS A 250 -16.97 6.47 0.16
N MET A 251 -17.91 7.25 -0.38
CA MET A 251 -19.31 6.82 -0.55
C MET A 251 -19.42 5.61 -1.49
N VAL A 252 -18.65 5.59 -2.59
CA VAL A 252 -18.62 4.44 -3.51
C VAL A 252 -18.04 3.20 -2.82
N GLN A 253 -16.94 3.35 -2.08
CA GLN A 253 -16.35 2.23 -1.34
C GLN A 253 -17.28 1.71 -0.22
N LYS A 254 -17.94 2.62 0.51
CA LYS A 254 -18.93 2.25 1.53
C LYS A 254 -20.12 1.51 0.91
N SER A 255 -20.64 2.00 -0.21
CA SER A 255 -21.76 1.36 -0.91
C SER A 255 -21.41 -0.06 -1.39
N ALA A 256 -20.18 -0.30 -1.83
CA ALA A 256 -19.70 -1.63 -2.17
C ALA A 256 -19.64 -2.55 -0.94
N CYS A 257 -19.13 -2.05 0.20
CA CYS A 257 -19.06 -2.80 1.46
C CYS A 257 -20.44 -3.11 2.06
N ASP A 258 -21.33 -2.11 2.09
CA ASP A 258 -22.66 -2.20 2.70
C ASP A 258 -23.56 -3.26 2.04
N LYS A 259 -23.28 -3.67 0.79
CA LYS A 259 -23.97 -4.77 0.11
C LYS A 259 -23.74 -6.14 0.78
N PHE A 260 -22.67 -6.28 1.56
CA PHE A 260 -22.27 -7.54 2.18
C PHE A 260 -22.37 -7.48 3.69
N ASN A 261 -21.82 -6.43 4.29
CA ASN A 261 -21.86 -6.21 5.73
C ASN A 261 -21.61 -4.72 6.04
N SER A 262 -22.49 -4.12 6.84
CA SER A 262 -22.38 -2.71 7.27
C SER A 262 -21.10 -2.42 8.05
N ASP A 263 -20.50 -3.44 8.68
CA ASP A 263 -19.29 -3.29 9.48
C ASP A 263 -18.00 -3.32 8.64
N PHE A 264 -18.08 -3.76 7.36
CA PHE A 264 -16.90 -3.87 6.50
C PHE A 264 -16.26 -2.52 6.23
N TYR A 265 -17.04 -1.51 5.86
CA TYR A 265 -16.47 -0.20 5.55
C TYR A 265 -15.78 0.42 6.77
N PRO A 266 -16.40 0.56 7.96
CA PRO A 266 -15.73 1.10 9.13
C PRO A 266 -14.44 0.36 9.49
N GLN A 267 -14.45 -0.97 9.43
CA GLN A 267 -13.28 -1.80 9.75
C GLN A 267 -12.16 -1.62 8.72
N PHE A 268 -12.49 -1.75 7.43
CA PHE A 268 -11.49 -1.72 6.35
C PHE A 268 -10.98 -0.31 6.07
N LYS A 269 -11.78 0.74 6.30
CA LYS A 269 -11.32 2.13 6.30
C LYS A 269 -10.30 2.35 7.39
N LYS A 270 -10.62 1.96 8.63
CA LYS A 270 -9.68 2.08 9.75
C LYS A 270 -8.37 1.31 9.48
N TRP A 271 -8.47 0.11 8.92
CA TRP A 271 -7.29 -0.67 8.58
C TRP A 271 -6.46 -0.01 7.47
N CYS A 272 -7.11 0.63 6.48
CA CYS A 272 -6.43 1.41 5.45
C CYS A 272 -5.63 2.57 6.07
N ASP A 273 -6.25 3.31 6.99
CA ASP A 273 -5.62 4.40 7.73
C ASP A 273 -4.38 3.93 8.52
N ASP A 274 -4.48 2.78 9.19
CA ASP A 274 -3.40 2.19 10.00
C ASP A 274 -2.26 1.61 9.13
N TYR A 275 -2.59 0.99 7.98
CA TYR A 275 -1.61 0.28 7.14
C TYR A 275 -0.68 1.23 6.41
N PHE A 276 -1.24 2.28 5.80
CA PHE A 276 -0.47 3.19 4.93
C PHE A 276 0.15 4.36 5.68
N TYR A 277 0.75 4.05 6.84
CA TYR A 277 1.34 5.02 7.76
C TYR A 277 2.87 5.05 7.65
N ILE A 278 3.45 6.22 7.36
CA ILE A 278 4.92 6.41 7.25
C ILE A 278 5.50 6.78 8.61
N LYS A 279 6.20 5.84 9.27
CA LYS A 279 6.68 5.98 10.66
C LYS A 279 7.93 6.87 10.84
N VAL A 280 8.84 6.93 9.86
CA VAL A 280 10.19 7.49 10.04
C VAL A 280 10.21 8.99 10.39
N TRP A 281 9.20 9.74 9.95
CA TRP A 281 9.12 11.18 10.19
C TRP A 281 8.71 11.56 11.63
N LEU A 282 8.40 10.58 12.48
CA LEU A 282 8.11 10.79 13.90
C LEU A 282 9.36 10.98 14.78
N LEU A 283 10.50 10.42 14.38
CA LEU A 283 11.60 10.17 15.32
C LEU A 283 12.68 11.26 15.37
N GLN A 284 12.64 12.26 14.49
CA GLN A 284 13.77 13.19 14.31
C GLN A 284 13.47 14.66 14.60
N SER A 285 12.20 15.02 14.85
CA SER A 285 11.81 16.39 15.16
C SER A 285 11.36 16.49 16.61
N ALA A 286 12.24 17.00 17.47
CA ALA A 286 11.93 17.44 18.83
C ALA A 286 11.11 18.74 18.82
N LEU A 287 10.00 18.74 18.07
CA LEU A 287 8.95 19.74 18.12
C LEU A 287 7.64 18.97 18.30
N TYR A 288 7.16 18.98 19.55
CA TYR A 288 5.80 18.62 19.93
C TYR A 288 4.82 19.23 18.92
N LEU A 289 4.22 18.41 18.05
CA LEU A 289 3.06 18.63 17.15
C LEU A 289 3.05 17.62 15.97
N ILE A 290 4.05 16.74 15.85
CA ILE A 290 4.22 15.80 14.74
C ILE A 290 3.91 14.35 15.19
N SER A 291 2.79 14.10 15.88
CA SER A 291 2.36 12.73 16.22
C SER A 291 1.49 12.08 15.12
N SER A 292 1.14 12.83 14.08
CA SER A 292 0.12 12.46 13.10
C SER A 292 0.55 12.73 11.65
N TRP A 293 1.84 12.67 11.34
CA TRP A 293 2.32 12.77 9.93
C TRP A 293 2.27 11.43 9.19
N GLY A 294 1.35 10.56 9.61
CA GLY A 294 0.82 9.56 8.69
C GLY A 294 0.11 10.29 7.57
N GLU A 295 0.41 9.97 6.32
CA GLU A 295 -0.36 10.44 5.18
C GLU A 295 -1.71 9.71 5.16
N THR A 296 -2.55 9.99 6.14
CA THR A 296 -3.76 9.24 6.46
C THR A 296 -4.99 9.79 5.70
N TRP A 297 -4.81 10.67 4.70
CA TRP A 297 -5.94 11.49 4.20
C TRP A 297 -6.07 11.45 2.70
N SER A 298 -6.39 10.24 2.25
CA SER A 298 -7.53 9.95 1.37
C SER A 298 -7.68 8.43 1.18
N ARG A 299 -7.79 7.64 2.24
CA ARG A 299 -7.59 6.19 2.11
C ARG A 299 -8.89 5.41 2.26
N GLY A 300 -9.17 4.58 1.25
CA GLY A 300 -10.48 3.96 1.05
C GLY A 300 -10.68 2.76 1.95
N ILE A 301 -10.37 1.57 1.44
CA ILE A 301 -10.52 0.33 2.18
C ILE A 301 -9.26 -0.52 2.04
N PHE A 302 -8.89 -1.21 3.10
CA PHE A 302 -7.84 -2.23 3.09
C PHE A 302 -8.27 -3.43 3.94
N PHE A 303 -8.03 -4.62 3.43
CA PHE A 303 -8.24 -5.87 4.14
C PHE A 303 -7.19 -6.90 3.72
N ASP A 304 -6.84 -7.75 4.67
CA ASP A 304 -5.92 -8.87 4.48
C ASP A 304 -6.40 -10.04 5.34
N ASP A 305 -5.90 -11.24 5.06
CA ASP A 305 -6.26 -12.45 5.82
C ASP A 305 -7.80 -12.65 5.99
N LEU A 306 -8.61 -12.15 5.04
CA LEU A 306 -10.06 -12.18 5.13
C LEU A 306 -10.58 -13.58 4.76
N ASN A 307 -10.92 -14.35 5.78
CA ASN A 307 -11.44 -15.72 5.66
C ASN A 307 -12.48 -16.09 6.74
N ALA A 308 -12.98 -15.10 7.48
CA ALA A 308 -13.96 -15.30 8.56
C ALA A 308 -15.41 -15.56 8.06
N TYR A 309 -15.62 -15.52 6.75
CA TYR A 309 -16.93 -15.66 6.11
C TYR A 309 -16.90 -16.73 5.03
N ASP A 310 -18.08 -17.09 4.51
CA ASP A 310 -18.18 -18.02 3.39
C ASP A 310 -17.35 -17.58 2.16
N GLN A 311 -16.65 -18.52 1.55
CA GLN A 311 -15.70 -18.26 0.47
C GLN A 311 -16.37 -17.68 -0.79
N GLU A 312 -17.60 -18.10 -1.09
CA GLU A 312 -18.37 -17.61 -2.24
C GLU A 312 -18.83 -16.17 -2.01
N MET A 313 -19.23 -15.86 -0.77
CA MET A 313 -19.55 -14.50 -0.38
C MET A 313 -18.32 -13.60 -0.52
N LEU A 314 -17.15 -14.03 -0.06
CA LEU A 314 -15.92 -13.23 -0.15
C LEU A 314 -15.40 -13.06 -1.59
N LEU A 315 -15.57 -14.06 -2.45
CA LEU A 315 -15.33 -13.91 -3.89
C LEU A 315 -16.26 -12.84 -4.50
N SER A 316 -17.54 -12.87 -4.13
CA SER A 316 -18.52 -11.87 -4.58
C SER A 316 -18.20 -10.47 -4.06
N PHE A 317 -17.74 -10.36 -2.80
CA PHE A 317 -17.28 -9.11 -2.21
C PHE A 317 -16.05 -8.56 -2.93
N ALA A 318 -15.02 -9.37 -3.18
CA ALA A 318 -13.84 -8.96 -3.93
C ALA A 318 -14.20 -8.50 -5.36
N THR A 319 -15.17 -9.16 -6.00
CA THR A 319 -15.71 -8.77 -7.32
C THR A 319 -16.39 -7.41 -7.26
N GLU A 320 -17.26 -7.17 -6.27
CA GLU A 320 -17.92 -5.88 -6.09
C GLU A 320 -16.91 -4.76 -5.84
N CYS A 321 -15.90 -5.00 -4.99
CA CYS A 321 -14.84 -4.04 -4.74
C CYS A 321 -14.01 -3.75 -6.01
N ALA A 322 -13.67 -4.76 -6.82
CA ALA A 322 -12.99 -4.54 -8.10
C ALA A 322 -13.85 -3.70 -9.07
N ASN A 323 -15.16 -3.97 -9.11
CA ASN A 323 -16.11 -3.21 -9.94
C ASN A 323 -16.33 -1.76 -9.44
N SER A 324 -16.04 -1.48 -8.15
CA SER A 324 -16.18 -0.14 -7.58
C SER A 324 -15.05 0.82 -7.98
N VAL A 325 -13.92 0.31 -8.48
CA VAL A 325 -12.73 1.10 -8.83
C VAL A 325 -13.04 2.19 -9.86
N ILE A 326 -13.66 1.84 -10.98
CA ILE A 326 -14.00 2.77 -12.07
C ILE A 326 -14.95 3.87 -11.59
N PRO A 327 -16.12 3.57 -11.01
CA PRO A 327 -17.04 4.60 -10.53
C PRO A 327 -16.46 5.43 -9.37
N ALA A 328 -15.55 4.88 -8.56
CA ALA A 328 -14.88 5.63 -7.51
C ALA A 328 -13.85 6.64 -8.08
N TYR A 329 -13.17 6.31 -9.18
CA TYR A 329 -12.00 7.06 -9.64
C TYR A 329 -12.24 7.92 -10.89
N ILE A 330 -12.86 7.38 -11.93
CA ILE A 330 -12.99 8.09 -13.22
C ILE A 330 -13.74 9.43 -13.09
N PRO A 331 -14.85 9.54 -12.34
CA PRO A 331 -15.52 10.82 -12.15
C PRO A 331 -14.62 11.89 -11.49
N ILE A 332 -13.68 11.48 -10.64
CA ILE A 332 -12.71 12.40 -10.03
C ILE A 332 -11.73 12.87 -11.11
N ILE A 333 -11.18 11.95 -11.91
CA ILE A 333 -10.22 12.31 -12.96
C ILE A 333 -10.84 13.24 -14.00
N GLU A 334 -12.06 13.00 -14.44
CA GLU A 334 -12.76 13.88 -15.38
C GLU A 334 -12.92 15.31 -14.84
N ARG A 335 -13.15 15.48 -13.54
CA ARG A 335 -13.24 16.82 -12.92
C ARG A 335 -11.89 17.54 -12.85
N ARG A 336 -10.79 16.80 -12.69
CA ARG A 336 -9.49 17.36 -12.31
C ARG A 336 -8.46 17.41 -13.43
N LYS A 337 -8.54 16.52 -14.43
CA LYS A 337 -7.49 16.32 -15.44
C LYS A 337 -7.16 17.59 -16.24
N ASP A 338 -8.14 18.45 -16.49
CA ASP A 338 -7.98 19.66 -17.31
C ASP A 338 -7.78 20.94 -16.49
N MET A 339 -7.69 20.85 -15.16
CA MET A 339 -7.49 22.03 -14.31
C MET A 339 -6.12 22.69 -14.58
N PRO A 340 -6.05 24.01 -14.80
CA PRO A 340 -4.79 24.70 -15.02
C PRO A 340 -3.94 24.66 -13.75
N PHE A 341 -2.65 24.32 -13.88
CA PHE A 341 -1.71 24.25 -12.77
C PHE A 341 -0.42 25.03 -13.08
N THR A 342 0.31 25.39 -12.02
CA THR A 342 1.58 26.11 -12.11
C THR A 342 2.74 25.17 -11.79
N ASP A 343 3.98 25.60 -12.06
CA ASP A 343 5.18 24.85 -11.67
C ASP A 343 5.25 24.60 -10.16
N ARG A 344 4.69 25.51 -9.35
CA ARG A 344 4.57 25.32 -7.89
C ARG A 344 3.69 24.11 -7.57
N HIS A 345 2.54 23.99 -8.24
CA HIS A 345 1.66 22.83 -8.04
C HIS A 345 2.32 21.53 -8.47
N LYS A 346 3.07 21.55 -9.58
CA LYS A 346 3.80 20.38 -10.04
C LYS A 346 4.93 20.01 -9.09
N ALA A 347 5.69 20.96 -8.57
CA ALA A 347 6.74 20.74 -7.57
C ALA A 347 6.18 20.09 -6.29
N TRP A 348 5.05 20.58 -5.78
CA TRP A 348 4.35 19.95 -4.66
C TRP A 348 3.96 18.50 -4.98
N GLN A 349 3.35 18.24 -6.13
CA GLN A 349 3.04 16.86 -6.56
C GLN A 349 4.28 15.94 -6.54
N GLN A 350 5.45 16.45 -6.97
CA GLN A 350 6.69 15.67 -6.94
C GLN A 350 7.17 15.34 -5.52
N LEU A 351 7.02 16.27 -4.57
CA LEU A 351 7.32 16.03 -3.16
C LEU A 351 6.37 14.96 -2.58
N ARG A 352 5.07 15.03 -2.90
CA ARG A 352 4.08 14.03 -2.49
C ARG A 352 4.38 12.65 -3.07
N ARG A 353 4.81 12.59 -4.33
CA ARG A 353 5.29 11.35 -4.96
C ARG A 353 6.57 10.81 -4.33
N GLY A 354 7.45 11.67 -3.84
CA GLY A 354 8.61 11.24 -3.03
C GLY A 354 8.19 10.45 -1.80
N ARG A 355 7.14 10.90 -1.10
CA ARG A 355 6.54 10.17 0.03
C ARG A 355 5.89 8.85 -0.38
N TYR A 356 5.23 8.81 -1.54
CA TYR A 356 4.72 7.56 -2.10
C TYR A 356 5.85 6.53 -2.35
N VAL A 357 6.99 6.98 -2.89
CA VAL A 357 8.18 6.13 -3.09
C VAL A 357 8.75 5.65 -1.75
N GLU A 358 8.87 6.54 -0.75
CA GLU A 358 9.32 6.17 0.60
C GLU A 358 8.45 5.06 1.20
N PHE A 359 7.12 5.18 1.08
CA PHE A 359 6.21 4.15 1.58
C PHE A 359 6.45 2.79 0.90
N ASN A 360 6.44 2.77 -0.43
CA ASN A 360 6.55 1.52 -1.19
C ASN A 360 7.89 0.80 -0.97
N LEU A 361 8.99 1.53 -0.85
CA LEU A 361 10.31 0.92 -0.71
C LEU A 361 10.65 0.52 0.73
N VAL A 362 10.05 1.18 1.74
CA VAL A 362 10.41 0.97 3.15
C VAL A 362 9.38 0.13 3.92
N TYR A 363 8.08 0.36 3.65
CA TYR A 363 7.00 -0.17 4.49
C TYR A 363 6.08 -1.15 3.78
N ASP A 364 5.91 -1.03 2.46
CA ASP A 364 4.96 -1.89 1.76
C ASP A 364 5.40 -3.36 1.79
N ARG A 365 4.55 -4.18 2.42
CA ARG A 365 4.79 -5.62 2.57
C ARG A 365 4.81 -6.32 1.21
N GLY A 366 3.95 -5.89 0.27
CA GLY A 366 3.85 -6.48 -1.06
C GLY A 366 5.14 -6.30 -1.87
N THR A 367 5.62 -5.06 -1.95
CA THR A 367 6.86 -4.69 -2.62
C THR A 367 8.06 -5.39 -1.97
N THR A 368 8.18 -5.33 -0.64
CA THR A 368 9.28 -5.97 0.08
C THR A 368 9.29 -7.49 -0.14
N PHE A 369 8.13 -8.14 -0.10
CA PHE A 369 8.00 -9.57 -0.34
C PHE A 369 8.38 -9.94 -1.77
N GLY A 370 7.86 -9.22 -2.77
CA GLY A 370 8.18 -9.45 -4.18
C GLY A 370 9.67 -9.32 -4.49
N LEU A 371 10.32 -8.28 -3.97
CA LEU A 371 11.76 -8.05 -4.14
C LEU A 371 12.60 -9.14 -3.46
N LYS A 372 12.21 -9.61 -2.27
CA LYS A 372 12.94 -10.66 -1.53
C LYS A 372 12.73 -12.06 -2.08
N THR A 373 11.59 -12.33 -2.72
CA THR A 373 11.23 -13.66 -3.25
C THR A 373 11.56 -13.83 -4.73
N GLY A 374 12.18 -12.83 -5.36
CA GLY A 374 12.64 -12.90 -6.74
C GLY A 374 11.52 -12.81 -7.78
N GLY A 375 10.41 -12.11 -7.47
CA GLY A 375 9.36 -11.83 -8.47
C GLY A 375 9.82 -10.85 -9.55
N ARG A 376 9.02 -10.69 -10.63
CA ARG A 376 9.28 -9.73 -11.72
C ARG A 376 9.51 -8.31 -11.21
N ILE A 377 10.78 -7.91 -11.14
CA ILE A 377 11.17 -6.58 -10.62
C ILE A 377 10.44 -5.46 -11.36
N GLU A 378 10.37 -5.54 -12.68
CA GLU A 378 9.69 -4.55 -13.52
C GLU A 378 8.18 -4.48 -13.28
N SER A 379 7.52 -5.59 -12.91
CA SER A 379 6.10 -5.57 -12.54
C SER A 379 5.91 -5.03 -11.13
N ILE A 380 6.84 -5.31 -10.22
CA ILE A 380 6.79 -4.83 -8.83
C ILE A 380 7.00 -3.31 -8.80
N LEU A 381 8.00 -2.80 -9.53
CA LEU A 381 8.37 -1.38 -9.54
C LEU A 381 7.52 -0.53 -10.50
N VAL A 382 6.53 -1.12 -11.18
CA VAL A 382 5.55 -0.35 -11.95
C VAL A 382 4.81 0.67 -11.07
N SER A 383 4.69 0.35 -9.77
CA SER A 383 4.07 1.21 -8.74
C SER A 383 4.81 2.53 -8.51
N LEU A 384 6.07 2.65 -8.91
CA LEU A 384 6.82 3.89 -8.72
C LEU A 384 6.43 4.92 -9.79
N PRO A 385 6.24 6.20 -9.43
CA PRO A 385 5.95 7.26 -10.38
C PRO A 385 7.12 7.48 -11.34
N LEU A 386 6.85 8.11 -12.50
CA LEU A 386 7.89 8.42 -13.48
C LEU A 386 8.93 9.40 -12.91
N THR A 387 8.46 10.39 -12.14
CA THR A 387 9.30 11.35 -11.43
C THR A 387 8.83 11.55 -9.99
N ALA A 388 9.78 11.86 -9.12
CA ALA A 388 9.57 12.25 -7.73
C ALA A 388 10.67 13.24 -7.30
N ARG A 389 10.45 13.97 -6.19
CA ARG A 389 11.38 14.98 -5.67
C ARG A 389 11.51 14.86 -4.15
N TRP A 390 12.70 15.14 -3.66
CA TRP A 390 13.00 15.29 -2.23
C TRP A 390 13.69 16.63 -2.01
N GLU A 391 13.23 17.36 -1.00
CA GLU A 391 13.82 18.62 -0.58
C GLU A 391 14.15 18.55 0.91
N TYR A 392 15.26 19.16 1.29
CA TYR A 392 15.68 19.25 2.67
C TYR A 392 14.77 20.21 3.44
N ASP A 393 14.14 19.72 4.51
CA ASP A 393 13.31 20.49 5.45
C ASP A 393 12.22 21.37 4.79
N HIS A 394 11.65 20.90 3.67
CA HIS A 394 10.55 21.60 3.02
C HIS A 394 9.27 21.52 3.86
N GLN A 395 8.71 22.68 4.21
CA GLN A 395 7.44 22.81 4.91
C GLN A 395 6.56 23.81 4.14
N PRO A 396 5.36 23.43 3.68
CA PRO A 396 4.46 24.39 3.05
C PRO A 396 3.92 25.38 4.10
N GLU A 397 3.67 26.61 3.67
CA GLU A 397 3.15 27.67 4.55
C GLU A 397 1.74 27.34 5.06
N GLU A 398 1.47 27.57 6.34
CA GLU A 398 0.15 27.36 6.93
C GLU A 398 -0.94 28.15 6.19
N GLY A 399 -2.09 27.52 5.97
CA GLY A 399 -3.23 28.11 5.27
C GLY A 399 -3.17 28.03 3.73
N THR A 400 -2.07 27.55 3.15
CA THR A 400 -1.99 27.25 1.71
C THR A 400 -2.80 26.01 1.30
N GLU A 401 -3.03 25.82 0.00
CA GLU A 401 -3.69 24.60 -0.51
C GLU A 401 -2.85 23.34 -0.25
N GLU A 402 -1.53 23.47 -0.28
CA GLU A 402 -0.57 22.42 0.09
C GLU A 402 -0.68 22.07 1.58
N TRP A 403 -0.83 23.08 2.44
CA TRP A 403 -1.05 22.89 3.88
C TRP A 403 -2.34 22.16 4.19
N LYS A 404 -3.43 22.37 3.44
CA LYS A 404 -4.71 21.67 3.69
C LYS A 404 -4.58 20.15 3.69
N LEU A 405 -3.74 19.60 2.81
CA LEU A 405 -3.45 18.16 2.81
C LEU A 405 -2.76 17.73 4.11
N LEU A 406 -1.79 18.52 4.56
CA LEU A 406 -1.05 18.23 5.80
C LEU A 406 -1.89 18.43 7.05
N ASP A 407 -2.73 19.46 7.09
CA ASP A 407 -3.69 19.69 8.17
C ASP A 407 -4.66 18.53 8.27
N ALA A 408 -5.16 18.02 7.13
CA ALA A 408 -5.97 16.81 7.15
C ALA A 408 -5.19 15.61 7.72
N CYS A 409 -3.90 15.47 7.38
CA CYS A 409 -2.95 14.52 8.00
C CYS A 409 -2.86 14.61 9.51
N ILE A 410 -2.63 15.82 9.99
CA ILE A 410 -2.46 16.07 11.41
C ILE A 410 -3.78 15.91 12.18
N ASN A 411 -4.88 16.35 11.57
CA ASN A 411 -6.21 16.44 12.14
C ASN A 411 -7.22 15.59 11.34
N PRO A 412 -7.26 14.28 11.57
CA PRO A 412 -8.24 13.36 11.01
C PRO A 412 -9.68 13.85 11.00
N LYS A 413 -10.34 13.82 9.84
CA LYS A 413 -11.77 14.18 9.68
C LYS A 413 -12.58 13.01 9.15
N GLU A 414 -13.72 12.71 9.75
CA GLU A 414 -14.68 11.79 9.12
C GLU A 414 -15.36 12.48 7.93
N TRP A 415 -15.31 11.83 6.76
CA TRP A 415 -15.76 12.41 5.49
C TRP A 415 -17.22 12.07 5.15
N ILE A 416 -17.73 10.94 5.65
CA ILE A 416 -19.07 10.41 5.39
C ILE A 416 -19.76 9.91 6.65
#